data_AF-A0A9W4MUL1-F1
#
_entry.id   AF-A0A9W4MUL1-F1
#
_cell.length_a   1.000
_cell.length_b   1.000
_cell.length_c   1.000
_cell.angle_alpha   90.00
_cell.angle_beta   90.00
_cell.angle_gamma   90.00
#
_symmetry.space_group_name_H-M   'P 1'
#
loop_
_entity.id
_entity.type
_entity.pdbx_description
1 polymer ?
#
loop_
_entity_poly.entity_id
_entity_poly.type
_entity_poly.pdbx_seq_one_letter_code
_entity_poly.pdbx_strand_id
1 'polypeptide(L)'
;MFKRTQQYLYPLSQYFHLPSIKITLSNKMKTASIALALAAATSTLAADTPLKPLELTNLNAGIYYTSMPITTLFSFSLKDPNTDTNTTCSGYWSAGMAGNKSYDCSDKAYQLHLLNGVYNIEKFDLGVSRADGSISGQSTVTGDSWKCDKQESPLAQCKWDGVFKIDVTGSS
;
A
#
# COMPACT_ATOMS: atom_id res chain seq x y z
N MET A 1 42.19 24.40 26.04
CA MET A 1 43.31 23.90 26.88
C MET A 1 42.73 22.87 27.83
N PHE A 2 43.40 21.71 28.00
CA PHE A 2 43.01 20.51 28.79
C PHE A 2 41.86 19.64 28.24
N LYS A 3 41.85 18.31 28.36
CA LYS A 3 42.85 17.22 28.40
C LYS A 3 42.03 15.90 28.25
N ARG A 4 42.66 14.85 27.72
CA ARG A 4 42.19 13.45 27.54
C ARG A 4 41.36 12.86 28.70
N THR A 5 40.54 11.83 28.45
CA THR A 5 40.80 10.38 28.78
C THR A 5 39.70 9.46 28.18
N GLN A 6 40.08 8.20 27.91
CA GLN A 6 39.41 7.06 27.24
C GLN A 6 38.01 6.66 27.78
N GLN A 7 37.18 5.81 27.17
CA GLN A 7 37.32 4.36 26.84
C GLN A 7 35.89 3.91 26.40
N TYR A 8 35.58 3.28 25.26
CA TYR A 8 35.65 1.85 24.95
C TYR A 8 35.22 1.65 23.47
N LEU A 9 36.06 0.99 22.68
CA LEU A 9 35.66 0.32 21.43
C LEU A 9 34.97 -1.02 21.77
N TYR A 10 34.00 -1.47 20.97
CA TYR A 10 34.09 -2.75 20.23
C TYR A 10 33.00 -2.84 19.13
N PRO A 11 33.37 -3.29 17.90
CA PRO A 11 32.47 -3.54 16.78
C PRO A 11 32.07 -5.02 16.69
N LEU A 12 30.83 -5.33 16.31
CA LEU A 12 30.41 -6.68 15.91
C LEU A 12 30.47 -6.79 14.37
N SER A 13 31.67 -7.07 13.88
CA SER A 13 31.90 -7.71 12.58
C SER A 13 32.13 -9.18 12.85
N GLN A 14 31.15 -10.05 12.55
CA GLN A 14 31.37 -11.49 12.59
C GLN A 14 31.88 -11.94 11.22
N TYR A 15 33.20 -12.10 11.19
CA TYR A 15 33.95 -12.75 10.13
C TYR A 15 33.59 -14.24 10.04
N PHE A 16 33.34 -14.69 8.80
CA PHE A 16 33.39 -16.10 8.42
C PHE A 16 34.81 -16.63 8.67
N HIS A 17 34.94 -17.58 9.61
CA HIS A 17 36.13 -18.41 9.74
C HIS A 17 35.78 -19.83 9.29
N LEU A 18 36.20 -20.18 8.08
CA LEU A 18 36.30 -21.55 7.60
C LEU A 18 37.42 -22.27 8.38
N PRO A 19 37.18 -23.39 9.05
CA PRO A 19 38.26 -24.26 9.50
C PRO A 19 38.79 -25.08 8.31
N SER A 20 40.08 -24.95 8.03
CA SER A 20 40.83 -25.84 7.14
C SER A 20 40.81 -27.27 7.68
N ILE A 21 40.09 -28.16 7.00
CA ILE A 21 40.10 -29.60 7.29
C ILE A 21 41.38 -30.20 6.69
N LYS A 22 42.31 -30.63 7.55
CA LYS A 22 43.44 -31.49 7.15
C LYS A 22 42.94 -32.93 7.04
N ILE A 23 42.99 -33.52 5.85
CA ILE A 23 42.71 -34.94 5.63
C ILE A 23 44.05 -35.70 5.60
N THR A 24 44.34 -36.45 6.66
CA THR A 24 45.44 -37.43 6.68
C THR A 24 44.84 -38.81 6.43
N LEU A 25 45.16 -39.40 5.27
CA LEU A 25 44.71 -40.75 4.89
C LEU A 25 45.50 -41.81 5.68
N SER A 26 44.80 -42.56 6.55
CA SER A 26 45.29 -43.81 7.13
C SER A 26 44.40 -44.95 6.66
N ASN A 27 44.97 -45.86 5.87
CA ASN A 27 44.31 -47.06 5.38
C ASN A 27 44.08 -48.05 6.54
N LYS A 28 42.87 -48.07 7.10
CA LYS A 28 42.27 -49.27 7.68
C LYS A 28 40.78 -49.30 7.39
N MET A 29 40.42 -50.13 6.41
CA MET A 29 39.06 -50.49 6.04
C MET A 29 38.39 -51.20 7.23
N LYS A 30 37.47 -50.50 7.91
CA LYS A 30 36.45 -51.11 8.76
C LYS A 30 35.13 -50.42 8.49
N THR A 31 34.21 -51.22 7.95
CA THR A 31 32.83 -50.90 7.63
C THR A 31 32.12 -50.31 8.85
N ALA A 32 31.79 -49.02 8.77
CA ALA A 32 30.88 -48.36 9.70
C ALA A 32 29.95 -47.48 8.88
N SER A 33 28.71 -47.94 8.72
CA SER A 33 27.63 -47.21 8.03
C SER A 33 27.27 -45.97 8.85
N ILE A 34 27.68 -44.79 8.38
CA ILE A 34 27.28 -43.52 8.98
C ILE A 34 25.98 -43.09 8.30
N ALA A 35 24.86 -43.24 9.00
CA ALA A 35 23.57 -42.71 8.56
C ALA A 35 23.61 -41.17 8.63
N LEU A 36 23.59 -40.50 7.48
CA LEU A 36 23.39 -39.06 7.39
C LEU A 36 21.90 -38.78 7.61
N ALA A 37 21.54 -38.20 8.76
CA ALA A 37 20.21 -37.63 8.96
C ALA A 37 20.16 -36.26 8.25
N LEU A 38 19.47 -36.19 7.11
CA LEU A 38 19.08 -34.93 6.50
C LEU A 38 18.00 -34.28 7.38
N ALA A 39 18.40 -33.26 8.15
CA ALA A 39 17.44 -32.33 8.73
C ALA A 39 16.82 -31.51 7.60
N ALA A 40 15.68 -31.98 7.06
CA ALA A 40 14.87 -31.19 6.16
C ALA A 40 14.23 -30.05 6.96
N ALA A 41 14.79 -28.85 6.86
CA ALA A 41 14.13 -27.64 7.29
C ALA A 41 12.94 -27.42 6.36
N THR A 42 11.75 -27.87 6.76
CA THR A 42 10.50 -27.48 6.11
C THR A 42 10.22 -26.03 6.46
N SER A 43 10.70 -25.10 5.64
CA SER A 43 10.16 -23.74 5.61
C SER A 43 8.72 -23.84 5.09
N THR A 44 7.76 -23.84 6.01
CA THR A 44 6.36 -23.61 5.67
C THR A 44 6.26 -22.19 5.14
N LEU A 45 6.23 -22.02 3.82
CA LEU A 45 5.74 -20.79 3.22
C LEU A 45 4.28 -20.65 3.67
N ALA A 46 4.01 -19.67 4.54
CA ALA A 46 2.65 -19.22 4.74
C ALA A 46 2.14 -18.81 3.34
N ALA A 47 1.16 -19.55 2.83
CA ALA A 47 0.54 -19.19 1.57
C ALA A 47 -0.33 -17.95 1.85
N ASP A 48 0.23 -16.77 1.56
CA ASP A 48 -0.54 -15.54 1.58
C ASP A 48 -1.71 -15.72 0.62
N THR A 49 -2.92 -15.68 1.19
CA THR A 49 -4.13 -15.76 0.37
C THR A 49 -4.18 -14.48 -0.47
N PRO A 50 -4.31 -14.58 -1.81
CA PRO A 50 -4.25 -13.40 -2.66
C PRO A 50 -5.37 -12.44 -2.29
N LEU A 51 -4.99 -11.19 -1.99
CA LEU A 51 -5.94 -10.13 -1.66
C LEU A 51 -6.82 -9.82 -2.86
N LYS A 52 -8.10 -9.58 -2.59
CA LYS A 52 -9.07 -9.16 -3.59
C LYS A 52 -9.03 -7.64 -3.74
N PRO A 53 -9.21 -7.11 -4.97
CA PRO A 53 -9.29 -5.68 -5.19
C PRO A 53 -10.43 -5.04 -4.40
N LEU A 54 -10.23 -3.79 -4.00
CA LEU A 54 -11.28 -2.95 -3.44
C LEU A 54 -12.25 -2.51 -4.54
N GLU A 55 -13.53 -2.47 -4.23
CA GLU A 55 -14.59 -2.10 -5.17
C GLU A 55 -15.17 -0.74 -4.79
N LEU A 56 -14.99 0.25 -5.68
CA LEU A 56 -15.56 1.59 -5.54
C LEU A 56 -16.80 1.68 -6.42
N THR A 57 -17.92 2.03 -5.81
CA THR A 57 -19.21 2.25 -6.46
C THR A 57 -19.71 3.65 -6.18
N ASN A 58 -20.65 4.15 -6.99
CA ASN A 58 -21.16 5.52 -6.87
C ASN A 58 -20.04 6.58 -6.85
N LEU A 59 -18.93 6.31 -7.57
CA LEU A 59 -17.79 7.21 -7.62
C LEU A 59 -18.19 8.47 -8.37
N ASN A 60 -18.07 9.60 -7.68
CA ASN A 60 -18.56 10.90 -8.11
C ASN A 60 -17.52 11.97 -7.80
N ALA A 61 -17.26 12.83 -8.77
CA ALA A 61 -16.38 14.00 -8.66
C ALA A 61 -17.12 15.21 -9.22
N GLY A 62 -17.24 16.29 -8.46
CA GLY A 62 -17.95 17.49 -8.90
C GLY A 62 -17.29 18.79 -8.48
N ILE A 63 -17.33 19.78 -9.36
CA ILE A 63 -16.83 21.14 -9.13
C ILE A 63 -18.03 22.02 -8.75
N TYR A 64 -18.20 22.29 -7.45
CA TYR A 64 -19.42 22.94 -6.93
C TYR A 64 -19.31 24.46 -6.82
N TYR A 65 -18.10 24.98 -6.60
CA TYR A 65 -17.90 26.39 -6.29
C TYR A 65 -17.49 27.18 -7.52
N THR A 66 -18.23 28.27 -7.78
CA THR A 66 -17.93 29.26 -8.83
C THR A 66 -16.92 30.31 -8.38
N SER A 67 -16.75 30.48 -7.06
CA SER A 67 -15.78 31.39 -6.45
C SER A 67 -14.42 30.71 -6.28
N MET A 68 -13.34 31.43 -6.58
CA MET A 68 -11.98 30.94 -6.33
C MET A 68 -11.71 30.78 -4.81
N PRO A 69 -10.94 29.75 -4.40
CA PRO A 69 -10.37 28.70 -5.25
C PRO A 69 -11.42 27.66 -5.67
N ILE A 70 -11.34 27.24 -6.94
CA ILE A 70 -12.18 26.16 -7.48
C ILE A 70 -11.97 24.92 -6.61
N THR A 71 -13.08 24.35 -6.14
CA THR A 71 -13.07 23.20 -5.23
C THR A 71 -13.84 22.04 -5.84
N THR A 72 -13.18 20.89 -5.88
CA THR A 72 -13.75 19.62 -6.30
C THR A 72 -14.10 18.80 -5.07
N LEU A 73 -15.32 18.25 -5.05
CA LEU A 73 -15.79 17.29 -4.04
C LEU A 73 -15.79 15.89 -4.64
N PHE A 74 -15.36 14.91 -3.86
CA PHE A 74 -15.30 13.49 -4.24
C PHE A 74 -16.12 12.67 -3.27
N SER A 75 -16.80 11.65 -3.78
CA SER A 75 -17.52 10.68 -2.95
C SER A 75 -17.60 9.33 -3.65
N PHE A 76 -17.51 8.25 -2.88
CA PHE A 76 -17.75 6.89 -3.35
C PHE A 76 -18.15 5.97 -2.19
N SER A 77 -18.83 4.88 -2.51
CA SER A 77 -19.03 3.75 -1.62
C SER A 77 -17.93 2.73 -1.85
N LEU A 78 -17.22 2.35 -0.79
CA LEU A 78 -16.14 1.38 -0.77
C LEU A 78 -16.67 0.05 -0.26
N LYS A 79 -16.49 -1.01 -1.03
CA LYS A 79 -16.65 -2.40 -0.59
C LYS A 79 -15.28 -3.07 -0.55
N ASP A 80 -14.94 -3.62 0.61
CA ASP A 80 -13.73 -4.41 0.83
C ASP A 80 -14.09 -5.91 0.90
N PRO A 81 -13.79 -6.71 -0.14
CA PRO A 81 -14.09 -8.13 -0.14
C PRO A 81 -13.21 -8.97 0.79
N ASN A 82 -12.17 -8.39 1.39
CA ASN A 82 -11.23 -9.09 2.28
C ASN A 82 -11.73 -9.13 3.73
N THR A 83 -12.61 -8.20 4.13
CA THR A 83 -13.30 -8.22 5.44
C THR A 83 -14.81 -8.09 5.37
N ASP A 84 -15.38 -8.13 4.17
CA ASP A 84 -16.82 -7.95 3.95
C ASP A 84 -17.35 -6.61 4.50
N THR A 85 -16.51 -5.56 4.42
CA THR A 85 -16.84 -4.23 4.93
C THR A 85 -17.37 -3.35 3.81
N ASN A 86 -18.39 -2.54 4.12
CA ASN A 86 -18.91 -1.51 3.23
C ASN A 86 -18.93 -0.16 3.97
N THR A 87 -18.34 0.87 3.38
CA THR A 87 -18.22 2.21 3.96
C THR A 87 -18.35 3.28 2.88
N THR A 88 -18.64 4.52 3.28
CA THR A 88 -18.66 5.66 2.34
C THR A 88 -17.47 6.56 2.62
N CYS A 89 -16.80 6.97 1.56
CA CYS A 89 -15.62 7.81 1.59
C CYS A 89 -15.91 9.10 0.83
N SER A 90 -15.52 10.24 1.40
CA SER A 90 -15.68 11.54 0.76
C SER A 90 -14.55 12.48 1.12
N GLY A 91 -14.09 13.26 0.15
CA GLY A 91 -13.02 14.22 0.33
C GLY A 91 -13.22 15.42 -0.57
N TYR A 92 -12.29 16.36 -0.50
CA TYR A 92 -12.30 17.53 -1.36
C TYR A 92 -10.88 17.93 -1.74
N TRP A 93 -10.75 18.67 -2.82
CA TRP A 93 -9.49 19.30 -3.17
C TRP A 93 -9.78 20.68 -3.78
N SER A 94 -9.08 21.68 -3.29
CA SER A 94 -9.19 23.06 -3.78
C SER A 94 -7.89 23.49 -4.43
N ALA A 95 -7.98 24.32 -5.47
CA ALA A 95 -6.80 24.92 -6.08
C ALA A 95 -5.94 25.64 -5.01
N GLY A 96 -4.64 25.32 -4.97
CA GLY A 96 -3.70 25.83 -3.97
C GLY A 96 -3.56 24.96 -2.71
N MET A 97 -4.32 23.87 -2.56
CA MET A 97 -4.06 22.87 -1.52
C MET A 97 -2.84 22.02 -1.84
N ALA A 98 -2.28 21.40 -0.80
CA ALA A 98 -1.23 20.40 -0.95
C ALA A 98 -1.67 19.28 -1.92
N GLY A 99 -0.71 18.77 -2.70
CA GLY A 99 -0.97 17.69 -3.65
C GLY A 99 -1.45 16.41 -2.97
N ASN A 100 -0.95 16.10 -1.77
CA ASN A 100 -1.35 14.90 -1.04
C ASN A 100 -2.30 15.27 0.11
N LYS A 101 -3.50 14.70 0.09
CA LYS A 101 -4.52 14.87 1.13
C LYS A 101 -5.17 13.53 1.47
N SER A 102 -5.39 13.29 2.75
CA SER A 102 -6.08 12.11 3.25
C SER A 102 -7.34 12.49 4.00
N TYR A 103 -8.38 11.67 3.89
CA TYR A 103 -9.62 11.83 4.62
C TYR A 103 -10.06 10.48 5.16
N ASP A 104 -10.52 10.46 6.40
CA ASP A 104 -11.15 9.25 6.94
C ASP A 104 -12.49 9.01 6.25
N CYS A 105 -12.75 7.76 5.91
CA CYS A 105 -14.07 7.33 5.49
C CYS A 105 -15.05 7.36 6.69
N SER A 106 -16.31 6.98 6.45
CA SER A 106 -17.32 6.89 7.50
C SER A 106 -16.91 5.87 8.57
N ASP A 107 -16.48 4.69 8.11
CA ASP A 107 -15.66 3.77 8.88
C ASP A 107 -14.22 4.29 8.95
N LYS A 108 -13.75 4.58 10.17
CA LYS A 108 -12.41 5.12 10.47
C LYS A 108 -11.30 4.10 10.32
N ALA A 109 -11.63 2.83 10.09
CA ALA A 109 -10.65 1.84 9.67
C ALA A 109 -10.11 2.11 8.25
N TYR A 110 -10.75 2.98 7.46
CA TYR A 110 -10.36 3.29 6.08
C TYR A 110 -10.08 4.77 5.88
N GLN A 111 -9.08 5.05 5.05
CA GLN A 111 -8.73 6.38 4.58
C GLN A 111 -8.71 6.42 3.07
N LEU A 112 -9.25 7.50 2.50
CA LEU A 112 -9.06 7.85 1.11
C LEU A 112 -7.90 8.84 0.98
N HIS A 113 -7.15 8.73 -0.10
CA HIS A 113 -6.00 9.57 -0.40
C HIS A 113 -6.16 10.21 -1.78
N LEU A 114 -6.19 11.53 -1.82
CA LEU A 114 -6.02 12.29 -3.05
C LEU A 114 -4.54 12.54 -3.22
N LEU A 115 -3.95 11.94 -4.25
CA LEU A 115 -2.51 11.99 -4.51
C LEU A 115 -2.26 13.00 -5.63
N ASN A 116 -1.16 13.75 -5.54
CA ASN A 116 -0.73 14.70 -6.58
C ASN A 116 -1.74 15.81 -6.95
N GLY A 117 -2.78 16.03 -6.15
CA GLY A 117 -3.84 17.00 -6.37
C GLY A 117 -4.83 16.58 -7.45
N VAL A 118 -5.91 17.35 -7.61
CA VAL A 118 -6.94 17.05 -8.62
C VAL A 118 -7.18 18.22 -9.54
N TYR A 119 -6.56 18.15 -10.71
CA TYR A 119 -6.64 19.17 -11.76
C TYR A 119 -7.64 18.81 -12.87
N ASN A 120 -8.03 17.54 -12.95
CA ASN A 120 -9.04 17.04 -13.89
C ASN A 120 -9.97 16.07 -13.15
N ILE A 121 -11.27 16.36 -13.14
CA ILE A 121 -12.27 15.52 -12.45
C ILE A 121 -12.50 14.17 -13.11
N GLU A 122 -12.07 14.00 -14.36
CA GLU A 122 -12.10 12.74 -15.11
C GLU A 122 -10.77 11.98 -15.05
N LYS A 123 -9.73 12.58 -14.45
CA LYS A 123 -8.39 11.99 -14.33
C LYS A 123 -7.66 12.45 -13.07
N PHE A 124 -7.57 11.59 -12.06
CA PHE A 124 -6.85 11.87 -10.82
C PHE A 124 -6.33 10.60 -10.16
N ASP A 125 -5.30 10.75 -9.32
CA ASP A 125 -4.71 9.64 -8.57
C ASP A 125 -5.45 9.47 -7.23
N LEU A 126 -6.01 8.29 -7.03
CA LEU A 126 -6.79 7.92 -5.85
C LEU A 126 -6.11 6.75 -5.14
N GLY A 127 -5.89 6.93 -3.84
CA GLY A 127 -5.50 5.85 -2.94
C GLY A 127 -6.59 5.51 -1.95
N VAL A 128 -6.61 4.25 -1.50
CA VAL A 128 -7.37 3.80 -0.33
C VAL A 128 -6.46 2.94 0.51
N SER A 129 -6.42 3.18 1.81
CA SER A 129 -5.70 2.34 2.76
C SER A 129 -6.52 2.06 4.00
N ARG A 130 -6.12 1.03 4.73
CA ARG A 130 -6.58 0.84 6.10
C ARG A 130 -5.67 1.56 7.08
N ALA A 131 -6.28 2.07 8.15
CA ALA A 131 -5.58 2.76 9.22
C ALA A 131 -4.58 1.86 9.98
N ASP A 132 -4.82 0.54 9.99
CA ASP A 132 -3.90 -0.45 10.58
C ASP A 132 -2.73 -0.83 9.67
N GLY A 133 -2.68 -0.30 8.44
CA GLY A 133 -1.66 -0.61 7.45
C GLY A 133 -1.80 -1.97 6.76
N SER A 134 -2.81 -2.77 7.11
CA SER A 134 -2.94 -4.15 6.63
C SER A 134 -3.14 -4.25 5.12
N ILE A 135 -3.78 -3.26 4.49
CA ILE A 135 -3.87 -3.13 3.03
C ILE A 135 -3.72 -1.67 2.60
N SER A 136 -3.14 -1.48 1.42
CA SER A 136 -3.19 -0.22 0.70
C SER A 136 -3.24 -0.46 -0.80
N GLY A 137 -3.94 0.42 -1.51
CA GLY A 137 -4.04 0.38 -2.96
C GLY A 137 -4.11 1.79 -3.54
N GLN A 138 -3.58 1.97 -4.74
CA GLN A 138 -3.55 3.25 -5.44
C GLN A 138 -3.80 3.01 -6.92
N SER A 139 -4.56 3.90 -7.56
CA SER A 139 -4.83 3.84 -8.98
C SER A 139 -5.15 5.22 -9.55
N THR A 140 -4.80 5.44 -10.81
CA THR A 140 -5.28 6.62 -11.55
C THR A 140 -6.68 6.32 -12.05
N VAL A 141 -7.66 7.08 -11.56
CA VAL A 141 -9.05 6.98 -12.03
C VAL A 141 -9.17 7.70 -13.37
N THR A 142 -9.32 6.95 -14.46
CA THR A 142 -9.44 7.49 -15.82
C THR A 142 -10.17 6.49 -16.72
N GLY A 143 -10.84 6.95 -17.78
CA GLY A 143 -11.46 6.10 -18.80
C GLY A 143 -12.88 6.52 -19.19
N ASP A 144 -13.48 5.77 -20.12
CA ASP A 144 -14.75 6.12 -20.79
C ASP A 144 -16.01 5.84 -19.96
N SER A 145 -15.84 5.25 -18.77
CA SER A 145 -16.91 5.04 -17.80
C SER A 145 -17.35 6.34 -17.11
N TRP A 146 -16.57 7.42 -17.19
CA TRP A 146 -17.04 8.72 -16.72
C TRP A 146 -18.23 9.20 -17.56
N LYS A 147 -19.30 9.58 -16.87
CA LYS A 147 -20.46 10.28 -17.42
C LYS A 147 -20.51 11.65 -16.77
N CYS A 148 -20.25 12.68 -17.58
CA CYS A 148 -20.08 14.04 -17.09
C CYS A 148 -21.15 14.96 -17.66
N ASP A 149 -21.81 15.68 -16.76
CA ASP A 149 -22.77 16.72 -17.08
C ASP A 149 -22.19 18.08 -16.70
N LYS A 150 -22.43 19.08 -17.56
CA LYS A 150 -22.12 20.49 -17.29
C LYS A 150 -23.43 21.23 -17.10
N GLN A 151 -23.60 21.85 -15.95
CA GLN A 151 -24.77 22.66 -15.62
C GLN A 151 -24.35 23.91 -14.84
N GLU A 152 -25.30 24.80 -14.54
CA GLU A 152 -24.99 26.07 -13.86
C GLU A 152 -24.47 25.86 -12.43
N SER A 153 -24.95 24.81 -11.74
CA SER A 153 -24.44 24.38 -10.44
C SER A 153 -24.73 22.89 -10.21
N PRO A 154 -23.73 22.03 -9.96
CA PRO A 154 -22.28 22.27 -10.03
C PRO A 154 -21.81 22.65 -11.44
N LEU A 155 -20.68 23.36 -11.54
CA LEU A 155 -20.05 23.75 -12.81
C LEU A 155 -19.74 22.54 -13.70
N ALA A 156 -19.39 21.42 -13.07
CA ALA A 156 -19.26 20.13 -13.71
C ALA A 156 -19.48 19.02 -12.67
N GLN A 157 -20.13 17.94 -13.07
CA GLN A 157 -20.26 16.73 -12.26
C GLN A 157 -19.99 15.51 -13.12
N CYS A 158 -19.10 14.65 -12.67
CA CYS A 158 -18.76 13.38 -13.30
C CYS A 158 -19.09 12.23 -12.36
N LYS A 159 -19.74 11.21 -12.90
CA LYS A 159 -20.06 9.96 -12.21
C LYS A 159 -19.47 8.79 -12.98
N TRP A 160 -18.83 7.86 -12.28
CA TRP A 160 -18.32 6.64 -12.87
C TRP A 160 -19.45 5.63 -13.05
N ASP A 161 -19.61 5.14 -14.28
CA ASP A 161 -20.56 4.09 -14.61
C ASP A 161 -19.97 2.71 -14.27
N GLY A 162 -20.58 2.04 -13.28
CA GLY A 162 -20.19 0.71 -12.80
C GLY A 162 -19.30 0.72 -11.57
N VAL A 163 -18.41 -0.29 -11.48
CA VAL A 163 -17.51 -0.51 -10.35
C VAL A 163 -16.08 -0.18 -10.78
N PHE A 164 -15.44 0.75 -10.08
CA PHE A 164 -14.00 0.99 -10.22
C PHE A 164 -13.24 0.09 -9.25
N LYS A 165 -12.18 -0.57 -9.71
CA LYS A 165 -11.41 -1.52 -8.88
C LYS A 165 -10.03 -0.95 -8.56
N ILE A 166 -9.62 -1.08 -7.31
CA ILE A 166 -8.27 -0.74 -6.86
C ILE A 166 -7.60 -2.01 -6.38
N ASP A 167 -6.54 -2.42 -7.08
CA ASP A 167 -5.67 -3.51 -6.62
C ASP A 167 -4.95 -3.09 -5.34
N VAL A 168 -4.82 -4.03 -4.41
CA VAL A 168 -4.24 -3.78 -3.09
C VAL A 168 -3.05 -4.69 -2.83
N THR A 169 -2.11 -4.16 -2.05
CA THR A 169 -1.01 -4.90 -1.47
C THR A 169 -1.17 -4.95 0.03
N GLY A 170 -0.88 -6.11 0.61
CA GLY A 170 -0.81 -6.28 2.07
C GLY A 170 0.58 -5.99 2.60
N SER A 171 0.68 -5.53 3.84
CA SER A 171 1.94 -5.56 4.58
C SER A 171 2.09 -6.95 5.21
N SER A 172 3.04 -7.74 4.70
CA SER A 172 3.46 -9.02 5.31
C SER A 172 4.22 -8.80 6.62
#